data_AF-A0A4Z1EY30-F1
#
_entry.id   AF-A0A4Z1EY30-F1
#
_cell.length_a   1.000
_cell.length_b   1.000
_cell.length_c   1.000
_cell.angle_alpha   90.00
_cell.angle_beta   90.00
_cell.angle_gamma   90.00
#
_symmetry.space_group_name_H-M   'P 1'
#
loop_
_entity.id
_entity.type
_entity.pdbx_description
1 polymer ?
#
loop_
_entity_poly.entity_id
_entity_poly.type
_entity_poly.pdbx_seq_one_letter_code
_entity_poly.pdbx_strand_id
1 'polypeptide(L)'
;MQPPYPCPTATWHNDVYQAIDATQPALSQAGRTVIVTGAGSGIGRETALAFAKAGAKHLVLIGRTESDLLETQSQIPQNTASSSVFATSVSDEAGIKKVAEAVGTWDVLVMGAASKGIKGPIVSVDLAKWWEAYETDVKSIVIMAQAFFPNANKAGAYVYGLTSGSLVLPVTWIAGQSAYQSAKTAQVKIMEFLALENPNIFICTVHPGMVDTKVFRAADVDPATLPMDTAALPANFLVWLTQPKTKFLNGRMIWANWDVDELCAQAEKIQNSTIFTLGCEGWPFVPGG
;
A
#
# COMPACT_ATOMS: atom_id res chain seq x y z
N MET A 1 0.27 9.01 -20.41
CA MET A 1 1.45 8.40 -21.08
C MET A 1 1.02 7.10 -21.74
N GLN A 2 1.79 6.53 -22.69
CA GLN A 2 1.55 5.12 -23.08
C GLN A 2 2.00 4.20 -21.93
N PRO A 3 1.20 3.19 -21.53
CA PRO A 3 1.59 2.27 -20.47
C PRO A 3 2.90 1.53 -20.80
N PRO A 4 3.87 1.46 -19.87
CA PRO A 4 5.10 0.68 -20.07
C PRO A 4 4.88 -0.84 -19.94
N TYR A 5 3.69 -1.27 -19.50
CA TYR A 5 3.30 -2.66 -19.28
C TYR A 5 1.85 -2.90 -19.76
N PRO A 6 1.42 -4.17 -19.97
CA PRO A 6 0.03 -4.48 -20.20
C PRO A 6 -0.87 -3.81 -19.15
N CYS A 7 -1.87 -3.06 -19.62
CA CYS A 7 -2.67 -2.18 -18.79
C CYS A 7 -4.16 -2.41 -19.04
N PRO A 8 -4.99 -2.57 -17.99
CA PRO A 8 -6.43 -2.69 -18.15
C PRO A 8 -7.14 -1.37 -18.48
N THR A 9 -6.44 -0.24 -18.36
CA THR A 9 -6.90 1.10 -18.73
C THR A 9 -6.10 1.58 -19.95
N ALA A 10 -6.76 2.24 -20.90
CA ALA A 10 -6.12 2.90 -22.03
C ALA A 10 -5.29 4.11 -21.56
N THR A 11 -5.73 4.78 -20.50
CA THR A 11 -5.03 5.92 -19.91
C THR A 11 -4.11 5.47 -18.77
N TRP A 12 -2.87 5.98 -18.80
CA TRP A 12 -1.82 5.77 -17.78
C TRP A 12 -1.34 7.10 -17.22
N HIS A 13 -1.37 7.21 -15.90
CA HIS A 13 -0.97 8.40 -15.14
C HIS A 13 0.35 8.17 -14.40
N ASN A 14 1.17 9.22 -14.34
CA ASN A 14 2.41 9.28 -13.57
C ASN A 14 2.42 10.41 -12.52
N ASP A 15 1.31 11.13 -12.40
CA ASP A 15 1.10 12.19 -11.42
C ASP A 15 -0.39 12.31 -11.07
N VAL A 16 -0.69 13.12 -10.07
CA VAL A 16 -2.06 13.44 -9.65
C VAL A 16 -2.86 14.05 -10.80
N TYR A 17 -4.08 13.57 -10.98
CA TYR A 17 -5.05 14.08 -11.93
C TYR A 17 -6.39 14.32 -11.25
N GLN A 18 -7.28 15.05 -11.94
CA GLN A 18 -8.50 15.63 -11.36
C GLN A 18 -9.36 14.63 -10.57
N ALA A 19 -9.49 13.38 -11.02
CA ALA A 19 -10.38 12.41 -10.40
C ALA A 19 -9.87 11.87 -9.05
N ILE A 20 -8.56 11.98 -8.78
CA ILE A 20 -7.93 11.48 -7.55
C ILE A 20 -7.39 12.58 -6.63
N ASP A 21 -7.39 13.84 -7.08
CA ASP A 21 -6.89 14.98 -6.30
C ASP A 21 -7.58 15.08 -4.93
N ALA A 22 -6.81 14.91 -3.86
CA ALA A 22 -7.28 14.87 -2.48
C ALA A 22 -7.98 16.17 -2.02
N THR A 23 -7.83 17.28 -2.76
CA THR A 23 -8.53 18.54 -2.47
C THR A 23 -10.00 18.53 -2.94
N GLN A 24 -10.41 17.54 -3.74
CA GLN A 24 -11.76 17.42 -4.22
C GLN A 24 -12.75 17.17 -3.06
N PRO A 25 -13.83 17.96 -2.93
CA PRO A 25 -14.80 17.78 -1.85
C PRO A 25 -15.42 16.38 -1.78
N ALA A 26 -15.60 15.73 -2.94
CA ALA A 26 -16.13 14.38 -3.04
C ALA A 26 -15.21 13.31 -2.42
N LEU A 27 -13.93 13.63 -2.19
CA LEU A 27 -12.93 12.73 -1.62
C LEU A 27 -12.68 12.97 -0.12
N SER A 28 -13.53 13.79 0.52
CA SER A 28 -13.40 14.16 1.93
C SER A 28 -13.21 12.96 2.86
N GLN A 29 -12.25 13.10 3.77
CA GLN A 29 -11.91 12.15 4.82
C GLN A 29 -12.29 12.69 6.21
N ALA A 30 -13.21 13.67 6.25
CA ALA A 30 -13.66 14.30 7.49
C ALA A 30 -14.10 13.28 8.55
N GLY A 31 -13.62 13.48 9.77
CA GLY A 31 -13.94 12.62 10.91
C GLY A 31 -13.11 11.35 11.02
N ARG A 32 -12.31 11.00 10.00
CA ARG A 32 -11.56 9.74 9.97
C ARG A 32 -10.23 9.79 10.70
N THR A 33 -9.90 8.70 11.39
CA THR A 33 -8.57 8.39 11.91
C THR A 33 -7.84 7.50 10.89
N VAL A 34 -6.69 7.98 10.41
CA VAL A 34 -5.90 7.34 9.36
C VAL A 34 -4.53 6.96 9.92
N ILE A 35 -4.20 5.68 9.85
CA ILE A 35 -2.92 5.12 10.28
C ILE A 35 -2.04 4.88 9.06
N VAL A 36 -0.80 5.36 9.09
CA VAL A 36 0.17 5.16 8.00
C VAL A 36 1.47 4.59 8.58
N THR A 37 1.85 3.39 8.14
CA THR A 37 3.17 2.83 8.43
C THR A 37 4.17 3.20 7.34
N GLY A 38 5.44 3.34 7.72
CA GLY A 38 6.46 3.88 6.80
C GLY A 38 6.27 5.39 6.54
N ALA A 39 5.58 6.08 7.44
CA ALA A 39 5.17 7.48 7.26
C ALA A 39 6.32 8.49 7.19
N GLY A 40 7.53 8.13 7.61
CA GLY A 40 8.62 9.09 7.74
C GLY A 40 9.17 9.66 6.42
N SER A 41 8.90 9.04 5.27
CA SER A 41 9.44 9.50 3.98
C SER A 41 8.67 8.97 2.77
N GLY A 42 8.97 9.50 1.59
CA GLY A 42 8.48 8.97 0.30
C GLY A 42 6.97 8.85 0.24
N ILE A 43 6.48 7.70 -0.24
CA ILE A 43 5.04 7.43 -0.42
C ILE A 43 4.27 7.55 0.90
N GLY A 44 4.83 7.06 2.02
CA GLY A 44 4.16 7.13 3.32
C GLY A 44 3.95 8.56 3.81
N ARG A 45 4.97 9.42 3.64
CA ARG A 45 4.88 10.85 3.95
C ARG A 45 3.80 11.51 3.08
N GLU A 46 3.88 11.35 1.76
CA GLU A 46 2.90 11.92 0.85
C GLU A 46 1.48 11.41 1.11
N THR A 47 1.33 10.16 1.52
CA THR A 47 0.03 9.59 1.91
C THR A 47 -0.55 10.32 3.12
N ALA A 48 0.26 10.53 4.18
CA ALA A 48 -0.20 11.31 5.34
C ALA A 48 -0.62 12.74 4.95
N LEU A 49 0.16 13.40 4.08
CA LEU A 49 -0.16 14.74 3.59
C LEU A 49 -1.42 14.77 2.71
N ALA A 50 -1.65 13.77 1.86
CA ALA A 50 -2.84 13.67 1.03
C ALA A 50 -4.10 13.47 1.89
N PHE A 51 -4.07 12.58 2.88
CA PHE A 51 -5.19 12.41 3.81
C PHE A 51 -5.43 13.65 4.68
N ALA A 52 -4.38 14.40 5.05
CA ALA A 52 -4.52 15.70 5.69
C ALA A 52 -5.27 16.70 4.80
N LYS A 53 -4.84 16.83 3.53
CA LYS A 53 -5.48 17.71 2.53
C LYS A 53 -6.94 17.35 2.30
N ALA A 54 -7.29 16.07 2.37
CA ALA A 54 -8.67 15.59 2.28
C ALA A 54 -9.49 15.78 3.57
N GLY A 55 -8.92 16.36 4.63
CA GLY A 55 -9.62 16.70 5.87
C GLY A 55 -9.73 15.57 6.90
N ALA A 56 -8.82 14.59 6.88
CA ALA A 56 -8.76 13.56 7.93
C ALA A 56 -8.69 14.20 9.33
N LYS A 57 -9.42 13.65 10.31
CA LYS A 57 -9.46 14.18 11.67
C LYS A 57 -8.15 13.95 12.42
N HIS A 58 -7.60 12.74 12.29
CA HIS A 58 -6.40 12.34 13.01
C HIS A 58 -5.49 11.47 12.13
N LEU A 59 -4.20 11.76 12.15
CA LEU A 59 -3.15 11.01 11.46
C LEU A 59 -2.24 10.31 12.47
N VAL A 60 -2.10 9.00 12.35
CA VAL A 60 -1.20 8.18 13.16
C VAL A 60 0.00 7.79 12.31
N LEU A 61 1.16 8.36 12.62
CA LEU A 61 2.40 8.17 11.85
C LEU A 61 3.28 7.13 12.54
N ILE A 62 3.45 5.98 11.90
CA ILE A 62 4.24 4.85 12.43
C ILE A 62 5.49 4.65 11.58
N GLY A 63 6.65 4.54 12.23
CA GLY A 63 7.92 4.24 11.58
C GLY A 63 9.05 4.09 12.59
N ARG A 64 10.24 3.69 12.14
CA ARG A 64 11.36 3.40 13.05
C ARG A 64 12.11 4.65 13.51
N THR A 65 12.18 5.67 12.67
CA THR A 65 13.02 6.85 12.88
C THR A 65 12.13 8.02 13.29
N GLU A 66 12.17 8.38 14.57
CA GLU A 66 11.32 9.42 15.14
C GLU A 66 11.51 10.78 14.44
N SER A 67 12.74 11.17 14.13
CA SER A 67 13.03 12.44 13.44
C SER A 67 12.35 12.55 12.07
N ASP A 68 12.33 11.47 11.29
CA ASP A 68 11.69 11.43 9.96
C ASP A 68 10.15 11.55 10.09
N LEU A 69 9.58 10.99 11.17
CA LEU A 69 8.15 11.09 11.47
C LEU A 69 7.78 12.50 11.93
N LEU A 70 8.59 13.13 12.77
CA LEU A 70 8.39 14.51 13.21
C LEU A 70 8.54 15.51 12.04
N GLU A 71 9.47 15.25 11.12
CA GLU A 71 9.59 16.03 9.87
C GLU A 71 8.34 15.90 8.99
N THR A 72 7.78 14.70 8.91
CA THR A 72 6.50 14.49 8.21
C THR A 72 5.36 15.20 8.92
N GLN A 73 5.32 15.10 10.25
CA GLN A 73 4.31 15.74 11.08
C GLN A 73 4.29 17.26 10.91
N SER A 74 5.47 17.90 10.82
CA SER A 74 5.58 19.36 10.65
C SER A 74 5.13 19.86 9.27
N GLN A 75 5.06 18.98 8.28
CA GLN A 75 4.57 19.28 6.92
C GLN A 75 3.04 19.15 6.80
N ILE A 76 2.36 18.56 7.79
CA ILE A 76 0.91 18.47 7.81
C ILE A 76 0.34 19.90 7.87
N PRO A 77 -0.53 20.31 6.92
CA PRO A 77 -1.04 21.68 6.89
C PRO A 77 -1.77 22.02 8.19
N GLN A 78 -1.51 23.21 8.74
CA GLN A 78 -2.13 23.65 9.98
C GLN A 78 -3.67 23.59 9.88
N ASN A 79 -4.32 23.18 10.96
CA ASN A 79 -5.79 23.07 11.08
C ASN A 79 -6.46 22.05 10.13
N THR A 80 -5.70 21.20 9.44
CA THR A 80 -6.31 20.16 8.58
C THR A 80 -6.51 18.83 9.30
N ALA A 81 -5.57 18.42 10.15
CA ALA A 81 -5.63 17.20 10.93
C ALA A 81 -4.84 17.34 12.24
N SER A 82 -5.29 16.67 13.30
CA SER A 82 -4.41 16.35 14.43
C SER A 82 -3.50 15.18 14.07
N SER A 83 -2.38 15.00 14.76
CA SER A 83 -1.47 13.89 14.46
C SER A 83 -0.73 13.37 15.68
N SER A 84 -0.36 12.08 15.63
CA SER A 84 0.44 11.38 16.62
C SER A 84 1.59 10.63 15.94
N VAL A 85 2.73 10.52 16.63
CA VAL A 85 3.95 9.86 16.14
C VAL A 85 4.27 8.67 17.04
N PHE A 86 4.53 7.52 16.42
CA PHE A 86 4.95 6.32 17.12
C PHE A 86 6.22 5.75 16.48
N ALA A 87 7.35 5.91 17.18
CA ALA A 87 8.63 5.37 16.78
C ALA A 87 8.72 3.87 17.14
N THR A 88 8.32 2.99 16.22
CA THR A 88 8.36 1.53 16.39
C THR A 88 8.54 0.81 15.06
N SER A 89 9.01 -0.44 15.11
CA SER A 89 9.07 -1.32 13.94
C SER A 89 7.71 -1.99 13.74
N VAL A 90 7.27 -2.12 12.49
CA VAL A 90 6.07 -2.90 12.16
C VAL A 90 6.21 -4.40 12.45
N SER A 91 7.44 -4.87 12.67
CA SER A 91 7.75 -6.24 13.09
C SER A 91 7.85 -6.41 14.62
N ASP A 92 7.73 -5.32 15.39
CA ASP A 92 7.70 -5.35 16.86
C ASP A 92 6.25 -5.49 17.33
N GLU A 93 5.84 -6.74 17.63
CA GLU A 93 4.48 -7.07 18.04
C GLU A 93 4.04 -6.29 19.29
N ALA A 94 4.89 -6.22 20.32
CA ALA A 94 4.57 -5.52 21.56
C ALA A 94 4.46 -4.01 21.35
N GLY A 95 5.34 -3.45 20.51
CA GLY A 95 5.28 -2.05 20.09
C GLY A 95 3.98 -1.74 19.36
N ILE A 96 3.64 -2.52 18.32
CA ILE A 96 2.42 -2.32 17.53
C ILE A 96 1.16 -2.49 18.36
N LYS A 97 1.12 -3.46 19.28
CA LYS A 97 -0.01 -3.62 20.21
C LYS A 97 -0.24 -2.37 21.06
N LYS A 98 0.82 -1.77 21.62
CA LYS A 98 0.71 -0.51 22.38
C LYS A 98 0.21 0.65 21.52
N VAL A 99 0.64 0.73 20.26
CA VAL A 99 0.11 1.74 19.32
C VAL A 99 -1.38 1.53 19.08
N ALA A 100 -1.81 0.30 18.79
CA ALA A 100 -3.22 0.00 18.56
C ALA A 100 -4.10 0.31 19.78
N GLU A 101 -3.63 0.03 21.00
CA GLU A 101 -4.29 0.40 22.26
C GLU A 101 -4.42 1.93 22.41
N ALA A 102 -3.37 2.69 22.08
CA ALA A 102 -3.38 4.15 22.16
C ALA A 102 -4.27 4.83 21.11
N VAL A 103 -4.38 4.24 19.91
CA VAL A 103 -5.20 4.76 18.81
C VAL A 103 -6.69 4.47 19.02
N GLY A 104 -7.02 3.27 19.50
CA GLY A 104 -8.42 2.83 19.62
C GLY A 104 -9.08 2.64 18.25
N THR A 105 -10.26 3.22 18.04
CA THR A 105 -11.01 3.06 16.79
C THR A 105 -10.37 3.82 15.63
N TRP A 106 -10.27 3.17 14.48
CA TRP A 106 -9.66 3.72 13.26
C TRP A 106 -10.48 3.44 12.00
N ASP A 107 -10.26 4.22 10.95
CA ASP A 107 -11.04 4.17 9.72
C ASP A 107 -10.21 3.73 8.52
N VAL A 108 -8.92 4.10 8.47
CA VAL A 108 -8.01 3.75 7.37
C VAL A 108 -6.69 3.27 7.93
N LEU A 109 -6.17 2.15 7.41
CA LEU A 109 -4.85 1.62 7.70
C LEU A 109 -4.04 1.43 6.41
N VAL A 110 -3.00 2.23 6.24
CA VAL A 110 -2.04 2.12 5.13
C VAL A 110 -0.79 1.40 5.63
N MET A 111 -0.58 0.17 5.19
CA MET A 111 0.62 -0.62 5.44
C MET A 111 1.67 -0.35 4.35
N GLY A 112 2.41 0.75 4.53
CA GLY A 112 3.42 1.26 3.60
C GLY A 112 4.87 0.99 3.99
N ALA A 113 5.14 0.49 5.20
CA ALA A 113 6.46 0.06 5.61
C ALA A 113 6.95 -1.11 4.75
N ALA A 114 8.21 -1.07 4.31
CA ALA A 114 8.81 -2.11 3.50
C ALA A 114 10.30 -2.30 3.84
N SER A 115 10.80 -3.52 3.66
CA SER A 115 12.23 -3.78 3.67
C SER A 115 12.87 -3.30 2.37
N LYS A 116 14.15 -2.91 2.44
CA LYS A 116 14.99 -2.75 1.24
C LYS A 116 15.39 -4.10 0.63
N GLY A 117 15.31 -5.17 1.44
CA GLY A 117 15.82 -6.50 1.11
C GLY A 117 17.34 -6.54 1.02
N ILE A 118 17.88 -7.76 0.94
CA ILE A 118 19.25 -8.03 0.52
C ILE A 118 19.24 -8.43 -0.95
N LYS A 119 20.21 -7.93 -1.71
CA LYS A 119 20.43 -8.31 -3.10
C LYS A 119 21.51 -9.38 -3.23
N GLY A 120 21.27 -10.32 -4.13
CA GLY A 120 22.25 -11.31 -4.56
C GLY A 120 21.64 -12.68 -4.86
N PRO A 121 22.44 -13.62 -5.38
CA PRO A 121 22.01 -15.00 -5.56
C PRO A 121 21.53 -15.58 -4.22
N ILE A 122 20.37 -16.23 -4.21
CA ILE A 122 19.75 -16.76 -2.98
C ILE A 122 20.66 -17.70 -2.19
N VAL A 123 21.55 -18.41 -2.88
CA VAL A 123 22.53 -19.35 -2.29
C VAL A 123 23.75 -18.65 -1.65
N SER A 124 23.90 -17.33 -1.83
CA SER A 124 25.09 -16.58 -1.42
C SER A 124 24.80 -15.39 -0.51
N VAL A 125 23.54 -14.98 -0.39
CA VAL A 125 23.12 -13.89 0.50
C VAL A 125 23.06 -14.36 1.95
N ASP A 126 23.27 -13.44 2.88
CA ASP A 126 23.10 -13.71 4.30
C ASP A 126 21.63 -14.05 4.62
N LEU A 127 21.41 -15.21 5.25
CA LEU A 127 20.08 -15.73 5.51
C LEU A 127 19.27 -14.83 6.44
N ALA A 128 19.88 -14.25 7.47
CA ALA A 128 19.19 -13.40 8.42
C ALA A 128 18.69 -12.11 7.72
N LYS A 129 19.56 -11.45 6.94
CA LYS A 129 19.20 -10.28 6.13
C LYS A 129 18.18 -10.60 5.04
N TRP A 130 18.21 -11.81 4.49
CA TRP A 130 17.18 -12.26 3.55
C TRP A 130 15.82 -12.36 4.25
N TRP A 131 15.80 -12.93 5.46
CA TRP A 131 14.58 -13.11 6.24
C TRP A 131 13.99 -11.80 6.78
N GLU A 132 14.79 -10.75 6.95
CA GLU A 132 14.29 -9.41 7.32
C GLU A 132 13.20 -8.89 6.38
N ALA A 133 13.22 -9.27 5.10
CA ALA A 133 12.14 -8.96 4.16
C ALA A 133 10.83 -9.65 4.54
N TYR A 134 10.87 -10.92 4.98
CA TYR A 134 9.68 -11.61 5.48
C TYR A 134 9.19 -11.04 6.81
N GLU A 135 10.09 -10.69 7.72
CA GLU A 135 9.71 -10.05 8.98
C GLU A 135 9.00 -8.70 8.74
N THR A 136 9.50 -7.90 7.78
CA THR A 136 8.99 -6.54 7.53
C THR A 136 7.80 -6.51 6.59
N ASP A 137 7.75 -7.32 5.54
CA ASP A 137 6.73 -7.24 4.49
C ASP A 137 5.65 -8.33 4.61
N VAL A 138 5.88 -9.40 5.37
CA VAL A 138 4.93 -10.53 5.53
C VAL A 138 4.41 -10.61 6.96
N LYS A 139 5.29 -10.86 7.94
CA LYS A 139 4.90 -11.02 9.35
C LYS A 139 4.26 -9.75 9.90
N SER A 140 4.78 -8.58 9.54
CA SER A 140 4.20 -7.30 9.96
C SER A 140 2.73 -7.15 9.57
N ILE A 141 2.31 -7.68 8.42
CA ILE A 141 0.91 -7.60 7.97
C ILE A 141 0.00 -8.35 8.92
N VAL A 142 0.44 -9.53 9.38
CA VAL A 142 -0.29 -10.33 10.36
C VAL A 142 -0.32 -9.62 11.72
N ILE A 143 0.81 -9.08 12.18
CA ILE A 143 0.90 -8.30 13.43
C ILE A 143 -0.07 -7.11 13.39
N MET A 144 -0.05 -6.33 12.31
CA MET A 144 -0.91 -5.17 12.12
C MET A 144 -2.39 -5.58 12.08
N ALA A 145 -2.73 -6.66 11.38
CA ALA A 145 -4.09 -7.17 11.33
C ALA A 145 -4.59 -7.58 12.73
N GLN A 146 -3.80 -8.40 13.45
CA GLN A 146 -4.16 -8.85 14.80
C GLN A 146 -4.30 -7.69 15.80
N ALA A 147 -3.45 -6.67 15.70
CA ALA A 147 -3.48 -5.53 16.62
C ALA A 147 -4.60 -4.54 16.30
N PHE A 148 -4.81 -4.21 15.03
CA PHE A 148 -5.72 -3.12 14.63
C PHE A 148 -7.12 -3.61 14.27
N PHE A 149 -7.30 -4.73 13.57
CA PHE A 149 -8.62 -5.13 13.04
C PHE A 149 -9.71 -5.28 14.12
N PRO A 150 -9.43 -5.73 15.35
CA PRO A 150 -10.45 -5.78 16.40
C PRO A 150 -11.10 -4.42 16.71
N ASN A 151 -10.39 -3.32 16.44
CA ASN A 151 -10.85 -1.95 16.69
C ASN A 151 -11.18 -1.18 15.39
N ALA A 152 -11.24 -1.85 14.23
CA ALA A 152 -11.67 -1.23 12.99
C ALA A 152 -13.07 -0.61 13.14
N ASN A 153 -13.29 0.57 12.54
CA ASN A 153 -14.60 1.21 12.58
C ASN A 153 -15.66 0.30 11.95
N LYS A 154 -16.67 -0.08 12.75
CA LYS A 154 -17.75 -0.98 12.34
C LYS A 154 -18.66 -0.39 11.26
N ALA A 155 -18.64 0.92 11.05
CA ALA A 155 -19.33 1.57 9.94
C ALA A 155 -18.66 1.34 8.57
N GLY A 156 -17.46 0.75 8.56
CA GLY A 156 -16.68 0.44 7.38
C GLY A 156 -15.29 1.06 7.47
N ALA A 157 -14.27 0.21 7.47
CA ALA A 157 -12.87 0.62 7.48
C ALA A 157 -12.17 0.20 6.17
N TYR A 158 -11.02 0.82 5.89
CA TYR A 158 -10.23 0.59 4.69
C TYR A 158 -8.80 0.20 5.04
N VAL A 159 -8.25 -0.81 4.37
CA VAL A 159 -6.89 -1.31 4.59
C VAL A 159 -6.18 -1.46 3.26
N TYR A 160 -4.97 -0.91 3.19
CA TYR A 160 -4.16 -0.91 1.98
C TYR A 160 -2.77 -1.46 2.26
N GLY A 161 -2.38 -2.51 1.54
CA GLY A 161 -1.01 -3.01 1.54
C GLY A 161 -0.24 -2.48 0.35
N LEU A 162 0.83 -1.72 0.57
CA LEU A 162 1.69 -1.28 -0.53
C LEU A 162 2.60 -2.42 -0.98
N THR A 163 2.47 -2.80 -2.25
CA THR A 163 3.17 -3.92 -2.88
C THR A 163 4.08 -3.42 -4.02
N SER A 164 4.35 -4.25 -5.01
CA SER A 164 5.23 -3.92 -6.13
C SER A 164 4.65 -4.40 -7.46
N GLY A 165 4.86 -3.61 -8.52
CA GLY A 165 4.52 -3.98 -9.89
C GLY A 165 5.53 -4.97 -10.47
N SER A 166 6.71 -5.10 -9.85
CA SER A 166 7.71 -6.10 -10.25
C SER A 166 7.27 -7.55 -10.02
N LEU A 167 6.18 -7.77 -9.28
CA LEU A 167 5.62 -9.09 -9.00
C LEU A 167 5.17 -9.83 -10.25
N VAL A 168 4.85 -9.10 -11.33
CA VAL A 168 4.43 -9.68 -12.61
C VAL A 168 5.55 -9.75 -13.64
N LEU A 169 6.77 -9.32 -13.28
CA LEU A 169 7.90 -9.32 -14.20
C LEU A 169 8.60 -10.68 -14.25
N PRO A 170 9.19 -11.07 -15.39
CA PRO A 170 10.03 -12.26 -15.47
C PRO A 170 11.18 -12.19 -14.47
N VAL A 171 11.48 -13.30 -13.79
CA VAL A 171 12.58 -13.38 -12.79
C VAL A 171 13.92 -12.93 -13.38
N THR A 172 14.15 -13.14 -14.68
CA THR A 172 15.34 -12.68 -15.40
C THR A 172 15.55 -11.17 -15.37
N TRP A 173 14.51 -10.36 -15.14
CA TRP A 173 14.59 -8.89 -15.08
C TRP A 173 14.81 -8.37 -13.66
N ILE A 174 14.60 -9.22 -12.65
CA ILE A 174 14.65 -8.88 -11.23
C ILE A 174 15.63 -9.80 -10.47
N ALA A 175 16.66 -10.26 -11.18
CA ALA A 175 17.66 -11.16 -10.64
C ALA A 175 18.28 -10.61 -9.35
N GLY A 176 18.45 -11.49 -8.36
CA GLY A 176 19.02 -11.14 -7.05
C GLY A 176 18.06 -10.47 -6.07
N GLN A 177 16.80 -10.20 -6.44
CA GLN A 177 15.81 -9.58 -5.54
C GLN A 177 14.89 -10.61 -4.86
N SER A 178 15.34 -11.86 -4.70
CA SER A 178 14.46 -12.97 -4.26
C SER A 178 13.77 -12.68 -2.93
N ALA A 179 14.47 -12.10 -1.94
CA ALA A 179 13.90 -11.77 -0.63
C ALA A 179 12.69 -10.85 -0.73
N TYR A 180 12.85 -9.72 -1.41
CA TYR A 180 11.83 -8.70 -1.54
C TYR A 180 10.66 -9.17 -2.40
N GLN A 181 10.95 -9.80 -3.54
CA GLN A 181 9.92 -10.20 -4.51
C GLN A 181 9.06 -11.34 -3.95
N SER A 182 9.65 -12.35 -3.31
CA SER A 182 8.88 -13.44 -2.71
C SER A 182 8.08 -12.96 -1.48
N ALA A 183 8.63 -12.05 -0.68
CA ALA A 183 7.91 -11.44 0.45
C ALA A 183 6.72 -10.59 -0.02
N LYS A 184 6.88 -9.73 -1.03
CA LYS A 184 5.79 -8.93 -1.61
C LYS A 184 4.73 -9.81 -2.30
N THR A 185 5.12 -10.93 -2.89
CA THR A 185 4.18 -11.93 -3.43
C THR A 185 3.34 -12.54 -2.31
N ALA A 186 3.99 -12.96 -1.21
CA ALA A 186 3.30 -13.52 -0.04
C ALA A 186 2.36 -12.48 0.61
N GLN A 187 2.78 -11.21 0.68
CA GLN A 187 1.94 -10.11 1.17
C GLN A 187 0.62 -10.01 0.39
N VAL A 188 0.66 -10.06 -0.96
CA VAL A 188 -0.56 -10.01 -1.78
C VAL A 188 -1.53 -11.11 -1.38
N LYS A 189 -1.05 -12.34 -1.26
CA LYS A 189 -1.91 -13.48 -0.91
C LYS A 189 -2.50 -13.36 0.50
N ILE A 190 -1.71 -12.94 1.49
CA ILE A 190 -2.22 -12.70 2.85
C ILE A 190 -3.34 -11.65 2.84
N MET A 191 -3.16 -10.57 2.07
CA MET A 191 -4.16 -9.51 1.96
C MET A 191 -5.47 -9.97 1.32
N GLU A 192 -5.42 -10.91 0.36
CA GLU A 192 -6.63 -11.56 -0.19
C GLU A 192 -7.39 -12.35 0.88
N PHE A 193 -6.68 -13.13 1.72
CA PHE A 193 -7.29 -13.85 2.84
C PHE A 193 -7.90 -12.89 3.85
N LEU A 194 -7.20 -11.82 4.22
CA LEU A 194 -7.73 -10.80 5.12
C LEU A 194 -9.02 -10.18 4.56
N ALA A 195 -9.07 -9.89 3.26
CA ALA A 195 -10.27 -9.34 2.61
C ALA A 195 -11.47 -10.31 2.67
N LEU A 196 -11.22 -11.61 2.49
CA LEU A 196 -12.23 -12.67 2.56
C LEU A 196 -12.74 -12.88 3.99
N GLU A 197 -11.83 -12.93 4.96
CA GLU A 197 -12.13 -13.22 6.37
C GLU A 197 -12.76 -12.03 7.11
N ASN A 198 -12.62 -10.82 6.58
CA ASN A 198 -13.09 -9.57 7.20
C ASN A 198 -14.02 -8.79 6.25
N PRO A 199 -15.20 -9.31 5.87
CA PRO A 199 -16.06 -8.73 4.84
C PRO A 199 -16.60 -7.32 5.15
N ASN A 200 -16.48 -6.86 6.40
CA ASN A 200 -16.86 -5.51 6.82
C ASN A 200 -15.74 -4.47 6.64
N ILE A 201 -14.53 -4.90 6.26
CA ILE A 201 -13.37 -4.06 6.01
C ILE A 201 -13.07 -4.14 4.50
N PHE A 202 -12.94 -2.98 3.85
CA PHE A 202 -12.41 -2.94 2.49
C PHE A 202 -10.90 -3.14 2.55
N ILE A 203 -10.37 -4.12 1.84
CA ILE A 203 -8.96 -4.48 1.87
C ILE A 203 -8.46 -4.69 0.45
N CYS A 204 -7.36 -4.04 0.07
CA CYS A 204 -6.72 -4.31 -1.22
C CYS A 204 -5.20 -4.13 -1.12
N THR A 205 -4.50 -4.56 -2.17
CA THR A 205 -3.08 -4.24 -2.34
C THR A 205 -2.90 -3.25 -3.47
N VAL A 206 -1.95 -2.33 -3.31
CA VAL A 206 -1.69 -1.27 -4.27
C VAL A 206 -0.23 -1.32 -4.67
N HIS A 207 0.04 -1.49 -5.96
CA HIS A 207 1.33 -1.12 -6.52
C HIS A 207 1.38 0.42 -6.63
N PRO A 208 2.34 1.08 -5.96
CA PRO A 208 2.35 2.54 -5.90
C PRO A 208 2.89 3.23 -7.16
N GLY A 209 3.26 2.48 -8.20
CA GLY A 209 4.02 3.01 -9.34
C GLY A 209 5.53 3.01 -9.11
N MET A 210 6.25 3.63 -10.04
CA MET A 210 7.70 3.76 -10.08
C MET A 210 8.13 5.06 -9.38
N VAL A 211 8.19 5.05 -8.06
CA VAL A 211 8.47 6.26 -7.25
C VAL A 211 9.91 6.27 -6.75
N ASP A 212 10.60 7.42 -6.90
CA ASP A 212 11.97 7.62 -6.42
C ASP A 212 12.05 7.66 -4.89
N THR A 213 12.09 6.47 -4.28
CA THR A 213 12.19 6.27 -2.84
C THR A 213 13.52 5.64 -2.45
N LYS A 214 13.84 5.66 -1.15
CA LYS A 214 15.00 4.93 -0.60
C LYS A 214 14.94 3.42 -0.92
N VAL A 215 13.75 2.83 -1.08
CA VAL A 215 13.57 1.43 -1.47
C VAL A 215 13.87 1.25 -2.96
N PHE A 216 13.34 2.13 -3.80
CA PHE A 216 13.61 2.12 -5.24
C PHE A 216 15.10 2.27 -5.56
N ARG A 217 15.79 3.23 -4.94
CA ARG A 217 17.24 3.43 -5.15
C ARG A 217 18.08 2.25 -4.69
N ALA A 218 17.59 1.42 -3.77
CA ALA A 218 18.27 0.17 -3.37
C ALA A 218 18.17 -0.91 -4.47
N ALA A 219 17.33 -0.72 -5.49
CA ALA A 219 17.24 -1.59 -6.65
C ALA A 219 18.37 -1.36 -7.69
N ASP A 220 19.33 -0.46 -7.45
CA ASP A 220 20.43 -0.11 -8.37
C ASP A 220 19.96 0.23 -9.78
N VAL A 221 18.77 0.82 -9.88
CA VAL A 221 18.21 1.33 -11.13
C VAL A 221 18.29 2.85 -11.11
N ASP A 222 18.79 3.44 -12.18
CA ASP A 222 18.87 4.89 -12.32
C ASP A 222 17.46 5.48 -12.60
N PRO A 223 16.88 6.28 -11.69
CA PRO A 223 15.59 6.92 -11.90
C PRO A 223 15.53 7.76 -13.17
N ALA A 224 16.66 8.36 -13.60
CA ALA A 224 16.71 9.21 -14.78
C ALA A 224 16.45 8.46 -16.10
N THR A 225 16.51 7.12 -16.06
CA THR A 225 16.32 6.26 -17.22
C THR A 225 14.91 5.69 -17.36
N LEU A 226 14.01 6.02 -16.42
CA LEU A 226 12.67 5.43 -16.34
C LEU A 226 11.56 6.49 -16.33
N PRO A 227 10.33 6.12 -16.75
CA PRO A 227 9.16 6.97 -16.60
C PRO A 227 8.73 6.99 -15.13
N MET A 228 9.39 7.81 -14.33
CA MET A 228 9.13 7.92 -12.89
C MET A 228 7.78 8.57 -12.61
N ASP A 229 7.16 8.11 -11.53
CA ASP A 229 5.91 8.61 -11.00
C ASP A 229 6.17 9.53 -9.79
N THR A 230 5.32 10.53 -9.60
CA THR A 230 5.38 11.34 -8.38
C THR A 230 4.92 10.53 -7.17
N ALA A 231 5.51 10.77 -6.00
CA ALA A 231 5.04 10.15 -4.76
C ALA A 231 3.59 10.57 -4.40
N ALA A 232 3.12 11.68 -4.96
CA ALA A 232 1.76 12.18 -4.79
C ALA A 232 0.73 11.32 -5.53
N LEU A 233 1.07 10.67 -6.65
CA LEU A 233 0.17 9.78 -7.40
C LEU A 233 -0.44 8.68 -6.50
N PRO A 234 0.36 7.77 -5.90
CA PRO A 234 -0.21 6.71 -5.05
C PRO A 234 -0.88 7.26 -3.80
N ALA A 235 -0.38 8.36 -3.23
CA ALA A 235 -0.99 9.00 -2.07
C ALA A 235 -2.43 9.46 -2.33
N ASN A 236 -2.64 10.16 -3.46
CA ASN A 236 -3.96 10.65 -3.87
C ASN A 236 -4.86 9.51 -4.36
N PHE A 237 -4.29 8.50 -5.02
CA PHE A 237 -5.01 7.29 -5.39
C PHE A 237 -5.60 6.57 -4.16
N LEU A 238 -4.86 6.48 -3.04
CA LEU A 238 -5.37 5.89 -1.79
C LEU A 238 -6.52 6.71 -1.19
N VAL A 239 -6.49 8.04 -1.28
CA VAL A 239 -7.61 8.90 -0.86
C VAL A 239 -8.85 8.61 -1.72
N TRP A 240 -8.70 8.56 -3.05
CA TRP A 240 -9.78 8.16 -3.96
C TRP A 240 -10.30 6.76 -3.64
N LEU A 241 -9.41 5.81 -3.34
CA LEU A 241 -9.77 4.45 -3.05
C LEU A 241 -10.64 4.31 -1.78
N THR A 242 -10.60 5.32 -0.90
CA THR A 242 -11.31 5.35 0.37
C THR A 242 -12.75 5.89 0.22
N GLN A 243 -13.49 5.34 -0.74
CA GLN A 243 -14.88 5.70 -1.07
C GLN A 243 -15.78 4.46 -1.21
N PRO A 244 -17.09 4.57 -0.94
CA PRO A 244 -18.02 3.44 -1.14
C PRO A 244 -18.05 2.90 -2.59
N LYS A 245 -17.83 3.77 -3.58
CA LYS A 245 -17.87 3.40 -5.01
C LYS A 245 -16.76 2.43 -5.44
N THR A 246 -15.69 2.30 -4.66
CA THR A 246 -14.52 1.47 -5.02
C THR A 246 -14.61 0.05 -4.48
N LYS A 247 -15.70 -0.32 -3.79
CA LYS A 247 -15.90 -1.64 -3.17
C LYS A 247 -15.74 -2.83 -4.13
N PHE A 248 -15.92 -2.62 -5.44
CA PHE A 248 -15.67 -3.64 -6.46
C PHE A 248 -14.19 -4.08 -6.53
N LEU A 249 -13.27 -3.33 -5.94
CA LEU A 249 -11.84 -3.63 -5.85
C LEU A 249 -11.43 -4.39 -4.58
N ASN A 250 -12.38 -4.81 -3.74
CA ASN A 250 -12.07 -5.54 -2.51
C ASN A 250 -11.34 -6.85 -2.81
N GLY A 251 -10.25 -7.12 -2.10
CA GLY A 251 -9.36 -8.27 -2.30
C GLY A 251 -8.58 -8.24 -3.61
N ARG A 252 -8.42 -7.09 -4.27
CA ARG A 252 -7.68 -6.96 -5.54
C ARG A 252 -6.28 -6.37 -5.36
N MET A 253 -5.38 -6.69 -6.29
CA MET A 253 -4.08 -6.06 -6.49
C MET A 253 -4.16 -5.06 -7.64
N ILE A 254 -4.13 -3.77 -7.32
CA ILE A 254 -4.34 -2.68 -8.27
C ILE A 254 -3.14 -1.76 -8.36
N TRP A 255 -3.02 -0.99 -9.44
CA TRP A 255 -1.87 -0.10 -9.66
C TRP A 255 -2.34 1.35 -9.64
N ALA A 256 -1.61 2.21 -8.94
CA ALA A 256 -1.96 3.63 -8.80
C ALA A 256 -1.93 4.39 -10.15
N ASN A 257 -1.22 3.87 -11.14
CA ASN A 257 -1.12 4.46 -12.48
C ASN A 257 -2.37 4.29 -13.34
N TRP A 258 -3.24 3.33 -13.00
CA TRP A 258 -4.44 3.05 -13.78
C TRP A 258 -5.46 4.18 -13.62
N ASP A 259 -6.13 4.52 -14.72
CA ASP A 259 -7.17 5.55 -14.71
C ASP A 259 -8.41 5.08 -13.94
N VAL A 260 -8.81 5.85 -12.95
CA VAL A 260 -9.88 5.46 -12.03
C VAL A 260 -11.26 5.46 -12.65
N ASP A 261 -11.51 6.30 -13.66
CA ASP A 261 -12.80 6.37 -14.33
C ASP A 261 -12.95 5.19 -15.29
N GLU A 262 -11.87 4.85 -16.00
CA GLU A 262 -11.81 3.64 -16.84
C GLU A 262 -11.87 2.34 -16.01
N LEU A 263 -11.30 2.33 -14.79
CA LEU A 263 -11.47 1.22 -13.84
C LEU A 263 -12.93 1.11 -13.37
N CYS A 264 -13.57 2.23 -13.01
CA CYS A 264 -14.97 2.26 -12.62
C CYS A 264 -15.89 1.75 -13.73
N ALA A 265 -15.60 2.07 -14.99
CA ALA A 265 -16.35 1.57 -16.14
C ALA A 265 -16.30 0.03 -16.29
N GLN A 266 -15.33 -0.63 -15.65
CA GLN A 266 -15.16 -2.08 -15.64
C GLN A 266 -15.61 -2.75 -14.33
N ALA A 267 -16.27 -2.01 -13.42
CA ALA A 267 -16.56 -2.47 -12.07
C ALA A 267 -17.30 -3.81 -12.00
N GLU A 268 -18.35 -3.98 -12.81
CA GLU A 268 -19.14 -5.23 -12.83
C GLU A 268 -18.29 -6.44 -13.24
N LYS A 269 -17.45 -6.27 -14.27
CA LYS A 269 -16.53 -7.30 -14.76
C LYS A 269 -15.50 -7.67 -13.69
N ILE A 270 -14.92 -6.69 -13.00
CA ILE A 270 -13.89 -6.92 -11.98
C ILE A 270 -14.49 -7.60 -10.73
N GLN A 271 -15.67 -7.15 -10.31
CA GLN A 271 -16.36 -7.69 -9.14
C GLN A 271 -16.72 -9.16 -9.31
N ASN A 272 -17.17 -9.54 -10.52
CA ASN A 272 -17.66 -10.88 -10.84
C ASN A 272 -16.58 -11.81 -11.42
N SER A 273 -15.30 -11.48 -11.29
CA SER A 273 -14.19 -12.30 -11.80
C SER A 273 -13.00 -12.36 -10.83
N THR A 274 -12.00 -13.16 -11.19
CA THR A 274 -10.72 -13.26 -10.47
C THR A 274 -9.67 -12.28 -11.01
N ILE A 275 -10.06 -11.35 -11.90
CA ILE A 275 -9.16 -10.35 -12.45
C ILE A 275 -8.55 -9.55 -11.28
N PHE A 276 -7.24 -9.29 -11.37
CA PHE A 276 -6.44 -8.61 -10.34
C PHE A 276 -6.29 -9.38 -9.03
N THR A 277 -6.48 -10.70 -9.03
CA THR A 277 -6.02 -11.57 -7.93
C THR A 277 -4.75 -12.30 -8.36
N LEU A 278 -3.91 -12.70 -7.40
CA LEU A 278 -2.69 -13.43 -7.71
C LEU A 278 -3.01 -14.92 -7.89
N GLY A 279 -2.76 -15.47 -9.08
CA GLY A 279 -2.98 -16.89 -9.39
C GLY A 279 -1.70 -17.65 -9.72
N CYS A 280 -1.74 -18.98 -9.62
CA CYS A 280 -0.69 -19.85 -10.17
C CYS A 280 -1.10 -20.24 -11.60
N GLU A 281 -0.52 -19.60 -12.62
CA GLU A 281 -0.87 -19.84 -14.03
C GLU A 281 -0.63 -21.30 -14.49
N GLY A 282 0.24 -22.04 -13.78
CA GLY A 282 0.51 -23.46 -13.99
C GLY A 282 -0.43 -24.43 -13.27
N TRP A 283 -1.56 -23.98 -12.72
CA TRP A 283 -2.60 -24.84 -12.10
C TRP A 283 -3.84 -24.99 -13.01
N PRO A 284 -3.84 -25.88 -14.02
CA PRO A 284 -4.98 -26.07 -14.92
C PRO A 284 -5.80 -27.31 -14.53
N PHE A 285 -6.31 -27.37 -13.30
CA PHE A 285 -7.38 -28.32 -12.98
C PHE A 285 -8.66 -27.52 -12.73
N VAL A 286 -9.53 -27.48 -13.74
CA VAL A 286 -10.94 -27.12 -13.52
C VAL A 286 -11.51 -28.20 -12.59
N PRO A 287 -12.01 -27.87 -11.38
CA PRO A 287 -12.74 -28.84 -10.59
C PRO A 287 -14.04 -29.16 -11.34
N GLY A 288 -14.06 -30.29 -12.07
CA GLY A 288 -15.23 -30.78 -12.81
C GLY A 288 -15.22 -30.41 -14.30
N GLY A 289 -14.68 -31.30 -15.11
CA GLY A 289 -15.20 -31.56 -16.46
C GLY A 289 -16.32 -32.59 -16.39
#